data_AF-B3EEU7-F1
#
_entry.id   AF-B3EEU7-F1
#
_cell.length_a   1.000
_cell.length_b   1.000
_cell.length_c   1.000
_cell.angle_alpha   90.00
_cell.angle_beta   90.00
_cell.angle_gamma   90.00
#
_symmetry.space_group_name_H-M   'P 1'
#
loop_
_entity.id
_entity.type
_entity.pdbx_description
1 polymer ?
#
loop_
_entity_poly.entity_id
_entity_poly.type
_entity_poly.pdbx_seq_one_letter_code
_entity_poly.pdbx_strand_id
1 'polypeptide(L)'
;MLKTIQAGLAYFAIVLGTGFLLGVVRVPFLVPRIGERWAELAEMPIMAAVIYFAAGFILRRFPEVGSPGKSLIVGFLALALSVAAEVALATVLQDRTLAEFIASRDKVSGSVYLALLLVFAVMPRLHFSRRARNASRHSGA
;
A
#
# COMPACT_ATOMS: atom_id res chain seq x y z
N MET A 1 0.27 -22.61 -1.64
CA MET A 1 -0.33 -21.47 -2.36
C MET A 1 -1.38 -20.74 -1.52
N LEU A 2 -2.27 -21.44 -0.81
CA LEU A 2 -3.32 -20.80 0.01
C LEU A 2 -2.81 -19.73 0.99
N LYS A 3 -1.73 -20.02 1.74
CA LYS A 3 -1.09 -19.07 2.66
C LYS A 3 -0.57 -17.80 1.97
N THR A 4 -0.13 -17.90 0.72
CA THR A 4 0.32 -16.76 -0.10
C THR A 4 -0.87 -15.86 -0.46
N ILE A 5 -1.99 -16.46 -0.86
CA ILE A 5 -3.22 -15.73 -1.17
C ILE A 5 -3.78 -15.06 0.09
N GLN A 6 -3.83 -15.78 1.22
CA GLN A 6 -4.25 -15.23 2.51
C GLN A 6 -3.38 -14.07 2.97
N ALA A 7 -2.05 -14.19 2.83
CA ALA A 7 -1.12 -13.09 3.13
C ALA A 7 -1.35 -11.89 2.22
N GLY A 8 -1.56 -12.11 0.91
CA GLY A 8 -1.90 -11.05 -0.04
C GLY A 8 -3.21 -10.36 0.29
N LEU A 9 -4.27 -11.12 0.59
CA LEU A 9 -5.58 -10.59 0.99
C LEU A 9 -5.51 -9.80 2.30
N ALA A 10 -4.79 -10.30 3.29
CA ALA A 10 -4.62 -9.61 4.56
C ALA A 10 -3.81 -8.31 4.37
N TYR A 11 -2.75 -8.35 3.57
CA TYR A 11 -1.95 -7.16 3.27
C TYR A 11 -2.77 -6.10 2.51
N PHE A 12 -3.53 -6.53 1.49
CA PHE A 12 -4.52 -5.72 0.79
C PHE A 12 -5.54 -5.09 1.74
N ALA A 13 -6.18 -5.90 2.59
CA ALA A 13 -7.25 -5.43 3.46
C ALA A 13 -6.76 -4.37 4.46
N ILE A 14 -5.55 -4.52 5.01
CA ILE A 14 -4.95 -3.53 5.91
C ILE A 14 -4.71 -2.23 5.15
N VAL A 15 -4.01 -2.28 4.01
CA VAL A 15 -3.60 -1.07 3.27
C VAL A 15 -4.80 -0.37 2.64
N LEU A 16 -5.69 -1.10 1.97
CA LEU A 16 -6.93 -0.53 1.43
C LEU A 16 -7.81 0.03 2.54
N GLY A 17 -8.02 -0.74 3.62
CA GLY A 17 -8.89 -0.32 4.71
C GLY A 17 -8.42 0.97 5.38
N THR A 18 -7.12 1.11 5.62
CA THR A 18 -6.59 2.36 6.18
C THR A 18 -6.53 3.50 5.16
N GLY A 19 -6.21 3.25 3.89
CA GLY A 19 -6.34 4.26 2.84
C GLY A 19 -7.77 4.79 2.67
N PHE A 20 -8.77 3.90 2.74
CA PHE A 20 -10.18 4.28 2.69
C PHE A 20 -10.59 5.13 3.91
N LEU A 21 -10.21 4.72 5.13
CA LEU A 21 -10.50 5.49 6.34
C LEU A 21 -9.85 6.88 6.31
N LEU A 22 -8.60 6.96 5.86
CA LEU A 22 -7.92 8.25 5.70
C LEU A 22 -8.64 9.10 4.66
N GLY A 23 -9.08 8.52 3.52
CA GLY A 23 -9.86 9.23 2.51
C GLY A 23 -11.19 9.77 3.04
N VAL A 24 -11.91 8.97 3.83
CA VAL A 24 -13.18 9.37 4.49
C VAL A 24 -12.98 10.55 5.45
N VAL A 25 -11.82 10.64 6.11
CA VAL A 25 -11.50 11.79 6.98
C VAL A 25 -10.97 12.97 6.16
N ARG A 26 -10.11 12.70 5.17
CA ARG A 26 -9.43 13.70 4.36
C ARG A 26 -10.41 14.57 3.58
N VAL A 27 -11.35 13.95 2.86
CA VAL A 27 -12.26 14.64 1.94
C VAL A 27 -13.14 15.68 2.64
N PRO A 28 -13.88 15.37 3.73
CA PRO A 28 -14.73 16.35 4.39
C PRO A 28 -13.98 17.32 5.31
N PHE A 29 -12.83 16.93 5.90
CA PHE A 29 -12.18 17.74 6.94
C PHE A 29 -10.89 18.45 6.50
N LEU A 30 -10.06 17.80 5.67
CA LEU A 30 -8.75 18.35 5.29
C LEU A 30 -8.84 19.14 3.98
N VAL A 31 -9.52 18.61 2.96
CA VAL A 31 -9.64 19.28 1.65
C VAL A 31 -10.18 20.72 1.78
N PRO A 32 -11.23 21.02 2.57
CA PRO A 32 -11.73 22.39 2.71
C PRO A 32 -10.79 23.34 3.45
N ARG A 33 -9.82 22.83 4.23
CA ARG A 33 -8.94 23.63 5.09
C ARG A 33 -7.60 23.94 4.46
N ILE A 34 -7.00 22.96 3.80
CA ILE A 34 -5.63 23.04 3.27
C ILE A 34 -5.54 22.80 1.76
N GLY A 35 -6.67 22.52 1.11
CA GLY A 35 -6.74 22.20 -0.32
C GLY A 35 -6.42 20.75 -0.64
N GLU A 36 -6.83 20.30 -1.82
CA GLU A 36 -6.73 18.90 -2.27
C GLU A 36 -5.29 18.39 -2.31
N ARG A 37 -4.37 19.18 -2.90
CA ARG A 37 -2.96 18.80 -3.04
C ARG A 37 -2.25 18.54 -1.71
N TRP A 38 -2.39 19.45 -0.73
CA TRP A 38 -1.71 19.31 0.56
C TRP A 38 -2.34 18.22 1.42
N ALA A 39 -3.66 18.04 1.31
CA ALA A 39 -4.37 16.96 1.96
C ALA A 39 -3.88 15.58 1.46
N GLU A 40 -3.67 15.41 0.16
CA GLU A 40 -3.12 14.17 -0.41
C GLU A 40 -1.67 13.93 0.00
N LEU A 41 -0.83 14.97 -0.07
CA LEU A 41 0.58 14.85 0.32
C LEU A 41 0.75 14.50 1.80
N ALA A 42 -0.14 14.97 2.67
CA ALA A 42 -0.13 14.62 4.10
C ALA A 42 -0.50 13.15 4.35
N GLU A 43 -1.30 12.55 3.46
CA GLU A 43 -1.77 11.16 3.56
C GLU A 43 -0.68 10.16 3.15
N MET A 44 0.15 10.54 2.17
CA MET A 44 1.24 9.69 1.63
C MET A 44 2.27 9.21 2.66
N PRO A 45 2.84 10.04 3.56
CA PRO A 45 3.77 9.55 4.58
C PRO A 45 3.10 8.61 5.59
N ILE A 46 1.82 8.82 5.90
CA ILE A 46 1.03 7.93 6.75
C ILE A 46 0.88 6.58 6.06
N MET A 47 0.50 6.58 4.77
CA MET A 47 0.39 5.36 3.97
C MET A 47 1.73 4.63 3.83
N ALA A 48 2.84 5.35 3.67
CA ALA A 48 4.18 4.74 3.66
C ALA A 48 4.50 4.01 4.97
N ALA A 49 4.15 4.60 6.11
CA ALA A 49 4.31 3.96 7.42
C ALA A 49 3.42 2.71 7.54
N VAL A 50 2.15 2.80 7.12
CA VAL A 50 1.21 1.66 7.11
C VAL A 50 1.74 0.52 6.26
N ILE A 51 2.20 0.80 5.04
CA ILE A 51 2.80 -0.17 4.12
C ILE A 51 4.01 -0.86 4.78
N TYR A 52 4.89 -0.08 5.41
CA TYR A 52 6.07 -0.59 6.12
C TYR A 52 5.67 -1.55 7.25
N PHE A 53 4.79 -1.12 8.15
CA PHE A 53 4.38 -1.93 9.30
C PHE A 53 3.56 -3.16 8.89
N ALA A 54 2.64 -3.01 7.93
CA ALA A 54 1.84 -4.10 7.41
C ALA A 54 2.70 -5.17 6.72
N ALA A 55 3.70 -4.78 5.92
CA ALA A 55 4.62 -5.72 5.30
C ALA A 55 5.40 -6.52 6.36
N GLY A 56 5.90 -5.86 7.40
CA GLY A 56 6.55 -6.53 8.53
C GLY A 56 5.62 -7.46 9.31
N PHE A 57 4.39 -7.03 9.56
CA PHE A 57 3.36 -7.82 10.25
C PHE A 57 3.02 -9.09 9.47
N ILE A 58 2.78 -9.00 8.16
CA ILE A 58 2.42 -10.14 7.31
C ILE A 58 3.54 -11.17 7.25
N LEU A 59 4.80 -10.74 7.11
CA LEU A 59 5.95 -11.67 7.12
C LEU A 59 6.17 -12.36 8.46
N ARG A 60 5.75 -11.73 9.58
CA ARG A 60 5.77 -12.36 10.90
C ARG A 60 4.60 -13.32 11.08
N ARG A 61 3.41 -12.95 10.59
CA ARG A 61 2.16 -13.70 10.73
C ARG A 61 2.08 -14.92 9.82
N PHE A 62 2.76 -14.87 8.67
CA PHE A 62 2.84 -15.93 7.68
C PHE A 62 4.30 -16.27 7.36
N PRO A 63 4.98 -17.06 8.21
CA PRO A 63 6.38 -17.45 7.99
C PRO A 63 6.60 -18.17 6.65
N GLU A 64 5.57 -18.83 6.12
CA GLU A 64 5.62 -19.65 4.89
C GLU A 64 5.76 -18.82 3.60
N VAL A 65 5.48 -17.51 3.68
CA VAL A 65 5.75 -16.54 2.58
C VAL A 65 7.09 -15.83 2.75
N GLY A 66 7.88 -16.19 3.77
CA GLY A 66 9.24 -15.72 4.02
C GLY A 66 10.27 -16.23 2.99
N SER A 67 9.92 -16.30 1.72
CA SER A 67 10.87 -16.52 0.62
C SER A 67 10.83 -15.33 -0.34
N PRO A 68 11.95 -15.00 -1.02
CA PRO A 68 12.02 -13.83 -1.89
C PRO A 68 10.92 -13.78 -2.95
N GLY A 69 10.68 -14.91 -3.64
CA GLY A 69 9.66 -15.01 -4.67
C GLY A 69 8.23 -14.89 -4.13
N LYS A 70 7.91 -15.58 -3.02
CA LYS A 70 6.56 -15.55 -2.43
C LYS A 70 6.22 -14.17 -1.86
N SER A 71 7.19 -13.50 -1.22
CA SER A 71 6.99 -12.14 -0.70
C SER A 71 6.66 -11.14 -1.80
N LEU A 72 7.28 -11.30 -2.98
CA LEU A 72 6.99 -10.47 -4.15
C LEU A 72 5.57 -10.73 -4.67
N ILE A 73 5.18 -12.00 -4.79
CA ILE A 73 3.83 -12.39 -5.23
C ILE A 73 2.76 -11.81 -4.29
N VAL A 74 2.98 -11.87 -2.97
CA VAL A 74 2.09 -11.26 -1.98
C VAL A 74 1.93 -9.75 -2.22
N GLY A 75 3.04 -9.04 -2.43
CA GLY A 75 3.02 -7.60 -2.69
C GLY A 75 2.29 -7.24 -4.00
N PHE A 76 2.59 -7.93 -5.10
CA PHE A 76 1.91 -7.70 -6.38
C PHE A 76 0.43 -8.07 -6.35
N LEU A 77 0.06 -9.17 -5.69
CA LEU A 77 -1.33 -9.57 -5.52
C LEU A 77 -2.10 -8.49 -4.73
N ALA A 78 -1.53 -8.03 -3.62
CA ALA A 78 -2.14 -6.98 -2.81
C ALA A 78 -2.25 -5.65 -3.57
N LEU A 79 -1.24 -5.30 -4.37
CA LEU A 79 -1.28 -4.13 -5.26
C LEU A 79 -2.42 -4.23 -6.27
N ALA A 80 -2.50 -5.34 -7.00
CA ALA A 80 -3.54 -5.53 -8.02
C ALA A 80 -4.95 -5.43 -7.42
N LEU A 81 -5.16 -6.07 -6.27
CA LEU A 81 -6.44 -5.97 -5.55
C LEU A 81 -6.71 -4.55 -5.05
N SER A 82 -5.71 -3.84 -4.54
CA SER A 82 -5.86 -2.47 -4.03
C SER A 82 -6.25 -1.51 -5.15
N VAL A 83 -5.56 -1.58 -6.29
CA VAL A 83 -5.87 -0.73 -7.46
C VAL A 83 -7.26 -1.05 -8.01
N ALA A 84 -7.61 -2.34 -8.13
CA ALA A 84 -8.94 -2.74 -8.59
C ALA A 84 -10.05 -2.24 -7.65
N ALA A 85 -9.83 -2.34 -6.34
CA ALA A 85 -10.77 -1.86 -5.34
C ALA A 85 -10.86 -0.32 -5.31
N GLU A 86 -9.73 0.38 -5.43
CA GLU A 86 -9.70 1.85 -5.49
C GLU A 86 -10.45 2.36 -6.70
N VAL A 87 -10.24 1.76 -7.87
CA VAL A 87 -11.00 2.06 -9.09
C VAL A 87 -12.50 1.80 -8.88
N ALA A 88 -12.87 0.63 -8.34
CA ALA A 88 -14.26 0.29 -8.10
C ALA A 88 -14.93 1.27 -7.11
N LEU A 89 -14.24 1.65 -6.04
CA LEU A 89 -14.72 2.63 -5.07
C LEU A 89 -14.87 4.01 -5.71
N ALA A 90 -13.90 4.45 -6.53
CA ALA A 90 -13.99 5.72 -7.23
C ALA A 90 -15.20 5.78 -8.18
N THR A 91 -15.45 4.70 -8.94
CA THR A 91 -16.59 4.65 -9.86
C THR A 91 -17.95 4.53 -9.16
N VAL A 92 -18.02 3.80 -8.04
CA VAL A 92 -19.29 3.53 -7.34
C VAL A 92 -19.67 4.63 -6.35
N LEU A 93 -18.69 5.18 -5.61
CA LEU A 93 -18.97 6.16 -4.55
C LEU A 93 -18.87 7.60 -5.02
N GLN A 94 -18.10 7.89 -6.07
CA GLN A 94 -17.84 9.26 -6.51
C GLN A 94 -18.51 9.59 -7.85
N ASP A 95 -19.22 8.65 -8.48
CA ASP A 95 -19.80 8.76 -9.84
C ASP A 95 -18.80 9.30 -10.89
N ARG A 96 -17.49 9.15 -10.63
CA ARG A 96 -16.43 9.63 -11.51
C ARG A 96 -16.03 8.54 -12.48
N THR A 97 -15.88 8.91 -13.75
CA THR A 97 -15.30 8.01 -14.73
C THR A 97 -13.80 7.82 -14.49
N LEU A 98 -13.24 6.67 -14.91
CA LEU A 98 -11.81 6.39 -14.79
C LEU A 98 -10.94 7.49 -15.44
N ALA A 99 -11.45 8.06 -16.54
CA ALA A 99 -10.81 9.14 -17.27
C ALA A 99 -10.78 10.44 -16.46
N GLU A 100 -11.86 10.79 -15.77
CA GLU A 100 -11.91 11.97 -14.89
C GLU A 100 -11.08 11.78 -13.63
N PHE A 101 -10.99 10.57 -13.08
CA PHE A 101 -10.10 10.26 -11.96
C PHE A 101 -8.62 10.45 -12.32
N ILE A 102 -8.22 10.02 -13.51
CA ILE A 102 -6.85 10.19 -14.01
C ILE A 102 -6.58 11.64 -14.42
N ALA A 103 -7.55 12.31 -15.06
CA ALA A 103 -7.41 13.69 -15.54
C ALA A 103 -7.43 14.74 -14.41
N SER A 104 -8.13 14.46 -13.30
CA SER A 104 -8.18 15.35 -12.13
C SER A 104 -6.97 15.24 -11.21
N ARG A 105 -6.13 14.21 -11.35
CA ARG A 105 -4.95 14.07 -10.49
C ARG A 105 -3.90 15.14 -10.80
N ASP A 106 -3.57 15.90 -9.76
CA ASP A 106 -2.42 16.79 -9.75
C ASP A 106 -1.15 16.01 -10.12
N LYS A 107 -0.35 16.54 -11.05
CA LYS A 107 0.85 15.87 -11.58
C LYS A 107 1.86 15.53 -10.47
N VAL A 108 1.95 16.35 -9.43
CA VAL A 108 2.87 16.15 -8.30
C VAL A 108 2.33 15.06 -7.39
N SER A 109 1.09 15.19 -6.93
CA SER A 109 0.47 14.19 -6.05
C SER A 109 0.36 12.81 -6.72
N GLY A 110 -0.04 12.77 -7.99
CA GLY A 110 -0.11 11.55 -8.78
C GLY A 110 1.23 10.82 -8.88
N SER A 111 2.34 11.56 -9.06
CA SER A 111 3.67 10.95 -9.15
C SER A 111 4.11 10.29 -7.83
N VAL A 112 3.82 10.93 -6.69
CA VAL A 112 4.17 10.39 -5.38
C VAL A 112 3.28 9.20 -5.03
N TYR A 113 2.01 9.24 -5.38
CA TYR A 113 1.13 8.08 -5.25
C TYR A 113 1.64 6.88 -6.08
N LEU A 114 2.05 7.09 -7.34
CA LEU A 114 2.60 6.01 -8.16
C LEU A 114 3.89 5.44 -7.56
N ALA A 115 4.77 6.30 -7.06
CA ALA A 115 5.97 5.87 -6.35
C ALA A 115 5.61 5.02 -5.11
N LEU A 116 4.56 5.42 -4.38
CA LEU A 116 4.10 4.70 -3.21
C LEU A 116 3.48 3.34 -3.54
N LEU A 117 2.79 3.20 -4.68
CA LEU A 117 2.33 1.91 -5.18
C LEU A 117 3.49 0.96 -5.53
N LEU A 118 4.56 1.49 -6.13
CA LEU A 118 5.77 0.70 -6.39
C LEU A 118 6.39 0.24 -5.07
N VAL A 119 6.50 1.15 -4.09
CA VAL A 119 6.98 0.82 -2.73
C VAL A 119 6.09 -0.26 -2.11
N PHE A 120 4.77 -0.12 -2.17
CA PHE A 120 3.81 -1.09 -1.64
C PHE A 120 4.02 -2.50 -2.17
N ALA A 121 4.23 -2.65 -3.49
CA ALA A 121 4.46 -3.93 -4.12
C ALA A 121 5.80 -4.57 -3.71
N VAL A 122 6.86 -3.79 -3.55
CA VAL A 122 8.20 -4.33 -3.23
C VAL A 122 8.50 -4.42 -1.73
N MET A 123 7.71 -3.75 -0.88
CA MET A 123 7.98 -3.64 0.55
C MET A 123 8.15 -4.98 1.28
N PRO A 124 7.33 -6.03 1.01
CA PRO A 124 7.53 -7.33 1.63
C PRO A 124 8.90 -7.94 1.32
N ARG A 125 9.40 -7.77 0.09
CA ARG A 125 10.74 -8.24 -0.30
C ARG A 125 11.82 -7.46 0.45
N LEU A 126 11.69 -6.13 0.55
CA LEU A 126 12.67 -5.27 1.22
C LEU A 126 12.80 -5.62 2.71
N HIS A 127 11.69 -5.91 3.39
CA HIS A 127 11.71 -6.38 4.78
C HIS A 127 12.40 -7.73 4.92
N PHE A 128 12.12 -8.67 4.00
CA PHE A 128 12.77 -9.97 4.00
C PHE A 128 14.29 -9.86 3.84
N SER A 129 14.77 -9.09 2.86
CA SER A 129 16.20 -8.87 2.64
C SER A 129 16.90 -8.19 3.82
N ARG A 130 16.22 -7.29 4.55
CA ARG A 130 16.76 -6.70 5.78
C ARG A 130 16.90 -7.73 6.90
N ARG A 131 15.92 -8.61 7.07
CA ARG A 131 15.94 -9.66 8.11
C ARG A 131 17.02 -10.71 7.84
N ALA A 132 17.18 -11.14 6.59
CA ALA A 132 18.24 -12.07 6.20
C ALA A 132 19.66 -11.49 6.43
N ARG A 133 19.89 -10.22 6.08
CA ARG A 133 21.17 -9.53 6.31
C ARG A 133 21.51 -9.35 7.78
N ASN A 134 20.52 -9.11 8.64
CA ASN A 134 20.76 -8.94 10.07
C ASN A 134 21.07 -10.29 10.75
N ALA A 135 20.47 -11.40 10.28
CA ALA A 135 20.78 -12.74 10.78
C ALA A 135 22.22 -13.14 10.47
N SER A 136 22.73 -12.86 9.26
CA SER A 136 24.12 -13.17 8.89
C SER A 136 25.15 -12.32 9.64
N ARG A 137 24.78 -11.13 10.13
CA ARG A 137 25.65 -10.29 10.96
C ARG A 137 25.83 -10.79 12.39
N HIS A 138 24.88 -11.56 12.92
CA HIS A 138 24.94 -12.07 14.30
C HIS A 138 25.57 -13.47 14.43
N SER A 139 25.72 -14.22 13.34
CA SER A 139 26.45 -15.51 13.35
C SER A 139 27.93 -15.39 12.99
N GLY A 140 28.43 -14.18 12.73
CA GLY A 140 29.83 -13.90 12.39
C GLY A 140 30.60 -13.10 13.43
N ALA A 141 30.07 -12.97 14.65
CA ALA A 141 30.71 -12.36 15.82
C ALA A 141 30.80 -13.41 16.93
#